data_AF-A0A258C217-F1
#
_entry.id   AF-A0A258C217-F1
#
_cell.length_a   1.000
_cell.length_b   1.000
_cell.length_c   1.000
_cell.angle_alpha   90.00
_cell.angle_beta   90.00
_cell.angle_gamma   90.00
#
_symmetry.space_group_name_H-M   'P 1'
#
loop_
_entity.id
_entity.type
_entity.pdbx_description
1 polymer ?
#
loop_
_entity_poly.entity_id
_entity_poly.type
_entity_poly.pdbx_seq_one_letter_code
_entity_poly.pdbx_strand_id
1 'polypeptide(L)' 'MTRQSVTLSQANEQWLQEKVQNAHEYNSKSELINELIRNARRADAINQKLAAAEAAGFSDKSAEQILAEFKKKLLIND' A
#
# COMPACT_ATOMS: atom_id res chain seq x y z
N MET A 1 23.84 -2.54 3.36
CA MET A 1 23.09 -2.72 2.10
C MET A 1 24.07 -3.02 0.98
N THR A 2 23.78 -3.98 0.11
CA THR A 2 24.53 -4.18 -1.13
C THR A 2 24.26 -2.99 -2.05
N ARG A 3 25.30 -2.32 -2.52
CA ARG A 3 25.14 -1.14 -3.40
C ARG A 3 24.58 -1.60 -4.74
N GLN A 4 23.39 -1.12 -5.09
CA GLN A 4 22.81 -1.28 -6.42
C GLN A 4 22.89 0.05 -7.17
N SER A 5 23.30 0.01 -8.43
CA SER A 5 23.24 1.16 -9.33
C SER A 5 21.95 1.06 -10.13
N VAL A 6 21.16 2.14 -10.11
CA VAL A 6 19.89 2.24 -10.83
C VAL A 6 19.92 3.53 -11.64
N THR A 7 19.58 3.45 -12.92
CA THR A 7 19.45 4.62 -13.79
C THR A 7 18.01 5.10 -13.75
N LEU A 8 17.84 6.40 -13.46
CA LEU A 8 16.53 7.05 -13.44
C LEU A 8 16.41 7.98 -14.64
N SER A 9 15.18 8.30 -15.04
CA SER A 9 14.95 9.36 -16.01
C SER A 9 15.39 10.71 -15.44
N GLN A 10 15.74 11.65 -16.33
CA GLN A 10 16.21 12.98 -15.92
C GLN A 10 15.20 13.72 -15.03
N ALA A 11 13.91 13.64 -15.35
CA ALA A 11 12.84 14.25 -14.55
C ALA A 11 12.76 13.65 -13.14
N ASN A 12 12.88 12.33 -13.01
CA ASN A 12 12.83 11.66 -11.70
C ASN A 12 14.08 11.98 -10.86
N GLU A 13 15.24 12.10 -11.49
CA GLU A 13 16.46 12.48 -10.78
C GLU A 13 16.39 13.92 -10.27
N GLN A 14 15.89 14.86 -11.08
CA GLN A 14 15.67 16.24 -10.66
C GLN A 14 14.68 16.31 -9.48
N TRP A 15 13.56 15.61 -9.58
CA TRP A 15 12.57 15.57 -8.51
C TRP A 15 13.14 15.00 -7.19
N LEU A 16 13.93 13.93 -7.26
CA LEU A 16 14.62 13.37 -6.08
C LEU A 16 15.63 14.36 -5.50
N GLN A 17 16.40 15.05 -6.36
CA GLN A 17 17.37 16.05 -5.93
C GLN A 17 16.68 17.21 -5.20
N GLU A 18 15.58 17.72 -5.75
CA GLU A 18 14.78 18.79 -5.13
C GLU A 18 14.24 18.38 -3.77
N LYS A 19 13.78 17.13 -3.61
CA LYS A 19 13.28 16.65 -2.31
C LYS A 19 14.38 16.53 -1.25
N VAL A 20 15.57 16.07 -1.63
CA VAL A 20 16.72 15.98 -0.71
C VAL A 20 17.28 17.37 -0.38
N GLN A 21 17.40 18.25 -1.38
CA GLN A 21 18.02 19.57 -1.22
C GLN A 21 17.09 20.65 -0.66
N ASN A 22 15.81 20.66 -1.04
CA ASN A 22 14.90 21.75 -0.67
C ASN A 22 14.08 21.44 0.59
N ALA A 23 13.65 20.19 0.76
CA ALA A 23 12.83 19.82 1.92
C ALA A 23 13.67 19.43 3.14
N HIS A 24 14.95 19.02 2.93
CA HIS A 24 15.82 18.44 3.97
C HIS A 24 15.17 17.29 4.78
N GLU A 25 14.06 16.72 4.29
CA GLU A 25 13.33 15.63 4.92
C GLU A 25 14.09 14.29 4.81
N TYR A 26 15.09 14.22 3.93
CA TYR A 26 15.85 13.01 3.62
C TYR A 26 17.34 13.32 3.53
N ASN A 27 18.18 12.49 4.12
CA ASN A 27 19.64 12.68 4.14
C ASN A 27 20.30 12.24 2.83
N SER A 28 19.64 11.38 2.04
CA SER A 28 20.18 10.90 0.77
C SER A 28 19.10 10.48 -0.22
N LYS A 29 19.45 10.49 -1.51
CA LYS A 29 18.60 9.91 -2.58
C LYS A 29 18.24 8.45 -2.29
N SER A 30 19.20 7.67 -1.78
CA SER A 30 19.00 6.25 -1.46
C SER A 30 17.97 6.05 -0.36
N GLU A 31 17.94 6.91 0.66
CA GLU A 31 16.93 6.89 1.72
C GLU A 31 15.54 7.14 1.15
N LEU A 32 15.39 8.20 0.33
CA LEU A 32 14.13 8.52 -0.32
C LEU A 32 13.65 7.40 -1.25
N ILE A 33 14.53 6.80 -2.05
CA ILE A 33 14.20 5.66 -2.91
C ILE A 33 13.72 4.47 -2.08
N ASN A 34 14.38 4.17 -0.96
CA ASN A 34 13.96 3.08 -0.08
C ASN A 34 12.59 3.33 0.53
N GLU A 35 12.30 4.56 0.95
CA GLU A 35 10.98 4.94 1.46
C GLU A 35 9.89 4.83 0.39
N LEU A 36 10.17 5.26 -0.84
CA LEU A 36 9.24 5.08 -1.97
C LEU A 36 8.95 3.60 -2.23
N ILE A 37 9.95 2.72 -2.17
CA ILE A 37 9.77 1.27 -2.31
C ILE A 37 8.91 0.70 -1.17
N ARG A 38 9.13 1.15 0.07
CA ARG A 38 8.30 0.73 1.22
C ARG A 38 6.85 1.17 1.03
N ASN A 39 6.63 2.38 0.53
CA ASN A 39 5.30 2.92 0.26
C ASN A 39 4.59 2.15 -0.85
N ALA A 40 5.29 1.87 -1.95
CA ALA A 40 4.76 1.06 -3.05
C ALA A 40 4.33 -0.32 -2.58
N ARG A 41 5.17 -1.01 -1.77
CA ARG A 41 4.82 -2.33 -1.22
C ARG A 41 3.59 -2.31 -0.30
N ARG A 42 3.42 -1.24 0.48
CA ARG A 42 2.22 -1.07 1.32
C ARG A 42 0.96 -0.88 0.46
N ALA A 43 1.06 -0.08 -0.59
CA ALA A 43 -0.04 0.11 -1.54
C ALA A 43 -0.37 -1.19 -2.29
N ASP A 44 0.65 -1.95 -2.73
CA ASP A 44 0.46 -3.22 -3.43
C ASP A 44 -0.30 -4.23 -2.57
N ALA A 45 -0.01 -4.32 -1.27
CA ALA A 45 -0.76 -5.20 -0.37
C ALA A 45 -2.25 -4.82 -0.27
N ILE A 46 -2.57 -3.53 -0.33
CA ILE A 46 -3.96 -3.05 -0.33
C ILE A 46 -4.61 -3.36 -1.68
N ASN A 47 -3.92 -3.07 -2.78
CA ASN A 47 -4.41 -3.32 -4.14
C ASN A 47 -4.67 -4.81 -4.37
N GLN A 48 -3.81 -5.69 -3.85
CA GLN A 48 -4.03 -7.15 -3.91
C GLN A 48 -5.27 -7.58 -3.13
N LYS A 49 -5.51 -7.02 -1.94
CA LYS A 49 -6.71 -7.31 -1.16
C LYS A 49 -7.98 -6.81 -1.86
N LEU A 50 -7.93 -5.62 -2.45
CA LEU A 50 -9.03 -5.06 -3.23
C LEU A 50 -9.33 -5.93 -4.45
N ALA A 51 -8.32 -6.30 -5.23
CA ALA A 51 -8.48 -7.17 -6.39
C ALA A 51 -9.07 -8.54 -6.01
N ALA A 52 -8.63 -9.12 -4.89
CA ALA A 52 -9.21 -10.36 -4.37
C ALA A 52 -10.68 -10.20 -3.95
N ALA A 53 -11.03 -9.07 -3.31
CA ALA A 53 -12.41 -8.76 -2.92
C ALA A 53 -13.32 -8.54 -4.14
N GLU A 54 -12.84 -7.84 -5.16
CA GLU A 54 -13.56 -7.63 -6.43
C GLU A 54 -13.77 -8.95 -7.16
N ALA A 55 -12.76 -9.83 -7.18
CA ALA A 55 -12.86 -11.16 -7.79
C ALA A 55 -13.80 -12.11 -7.02
N ALA A 56 -13.94 -11.93 -5.70
CA ALA A 56 -14.84 -12.73 -4.87
C ALA A 56 -16.33 -12.37 -5.07
N GLY A 57 -16.61 -11.27 -5.77
CA GLY A 57 -17.97 -10.79 -6.03
C GLY A 57 -18.51 -9.90 -4.91
N PHE A 58 -19.42 -9.00 -5.28
CA PHE A 58 -20.06 -8.08 -4.35
C PHE A 58 -21.28 -8.72 -3.68
N SER A 59 -21.49 -8.40 -2.41
CA SER A 59 -22.63 -8.86 -1.63
C SER A 59 -23.70 -7.77 -1.56
N ASP A 60 -24.95 -8.12 -1.87
CA ASP A 60 -26.12 -7.23 -1.78
C ASP A 60 -26.74 -7.19 -0.36
N LYS A 61 -26.11 -7.83 0.62
CA LYS A 61 -26.61 -7.90 2.00
C LYS A 61 -26.58 -6.52 2.67
N SER A 62 -27.66 -6.19 3.37
CA SER A 62 -27.69 -4.99 4.22
C SER A 62 -26.89 -5.19 5.51
N ALA A 63 -26.49 -4.09 6.14
CA ALA A 63 -25.77 -4.11 7.42
C ALA A 63 -26.51 -4.93 8.51
N GLU A 64 -27.85 -4.86 8.54
CA GLU A 64 -28.69 -5.60 9.49
C GLU A 64 -28.63 -7.11 9.25
N GLN A 65 -28.67 -7.54 7.99
CA GLN A 65 -28.56 -8.95 7.61
C GLN A 65 -27.19 -9.53 7.93
N ILE A 66 -26.13 -8.74 7.68
CA ILE A 66 -24.76 -9.11 8.02
C ILE A 66 -24.62 -9.30 9.53
N LEU A 67 -25.15 -8.38 10.33
CA LEU A 67 -25.10 -8.44 11.79
C LEU A 67 -25.89 -9.62 12.35
N ALA A 68 -27.07 -9.91 11.78
CA ALA A 68 -27.87 -11.07 12.15
C ALA A 68 -27.15 -12.39 11.83
N GLU A 69 -26.50 -12.51 10.66
CA GLU A 69 -25.68 -13.67 10.32
C GLU A 69 -24.49 -13.85 11.26
N PHE A 70 -23.79 -12.78 11.63
CA PHE A 70 -22.69 -12.84 12.60
C PHE A 70 -23.16 -13.31 13.97
N LYS A 71 -24.26 -12.74 14.49
CA LYS A 71 -24.84 -13.17 15.78
C LYS A 71 -25.27 -14.64 15.74
N LYS A 72 -25.88 -15.08 14.64
CA LYS A 72 -26.30 -16.48 14.45
C LYS A 72 -25.10 -17.42 14.38
N LYS A 73 -24.02 -17.04 13.67
CA LYS A 73 -22.76 -17.84 13.64
C LYS A 73 -22.09 -17.94 15.01
N LEU A 74 -22.14 -16.87 15.81
CA LEU A 74 -21.56 -16.89 17.16
C LEU A 74 -22.32 -17.86 18.09
N LEU A 75 -23.65 -17.87 18.01
CA LEU A 75 -24.53 -18.72 18.82
C LEU A 75 -24.55 -20.20 18.40
N ILE A 76 -24.05 -20.54 17.21
CA ILE A 76 -23.98 -21.92 16.69
C ILE A 76 -22.66 -22.61 17.09
N ASN A 77 -21.66 -21.86 17.52
CA ASN A 77 -20.34 -22.37 17.92
C ASN A 77 -20.19 -22.58 19.44
N ASP A 78 -21.26 -22.39 20.22
CA ASP A 78 -21.42 -22.82 21.62
C ASP A 78 -22.31 -24.08 21.69
#